data_AF-A0A973GN86-F1
#
_entry.id   AF-A0A973GN86-F1
#
_cell.length_a   1.000
_cell.length_b   1.000
_cell.length_c   1.000
_cell.angle_alpha   90.00
_cell.angle_beta   90.00
_cell.angle_gamma   90.00
#
_symmetry.space_group_name_H-M   'P 1'
#
loop_
_entity.id
_entity.type
_entity.pdbx_description
1 polymer ?
#
loop_
_entity_poly.entity_id
_entity_poly.type
_entity_poly.pdbx_seq_one_letter_code
_entity_poly.pdbx_strand_id
1 'polypeptide(L)'
;MKVSKRNKSYGFTIVELLVVIVVIAILAAITISTYSGVSQKATAASLVSDLNNASKLLSLDQVASGTYPATLAEANGGKGIKASSGTTYDNYFPTSTGYCITATKNSSHYRKTNNGEPRMGECSGTERDKLSVIKWNTWTLGTGNVTGYSVNGDGNSRVNDTDPWGATNIVWDVSNQDVASDADGGFDGSTFSIDNTKMYRFSTFVRRKTLGDGNFYLGTHGYPSAVLNRSD
;
A
#
# COMPACT_ATOMS: atom_id res chain seq x y z
N MET A 1 64.81 -49.14 16.08
CA MET A 1 64.06 -48.76 14.86
C MET A 1 62.72 -48.16 15.30
N LYS A 2 62.53 -46.84 15.22
CA LYS A 2 61.31 -46.15 15.68
C LYS A 2 60.32 -46.07 14.51
N VAL A 3 59.19 -46.78 14.59
CA VAL A 3 58.16 -46.76 13.54
C VAL A 3 57.30 -45.51 13.73
N SER A 4 57.36 -44.58 12.77
CA SER A 4 56.50 -43.40 12.74
C SER A 4 55.08 -43.80 12.31
N LYS A 5 54.08 -43.60 13.19
CA LYS A 5 52.66 -43.74 12.85
C LYS A 5 52.27 -42.62 11.88
N ARG A 6 52.02 -42.95 10.61
CA ARG A 6 51.38 -42.01 9.67
C ARG A 6 49.90 -41.89 10.04
N ASN A 7 49.45 -40.70 10.43
CA ASN A 7 48.03 -40.43 10.57
C ASN A 7 47.38 -40.46 9.18
N LYS A 8 46.46 -41.40 8.94
CA LYS A 8 45.61 -41.40 7.73
C LYS A 8 44.70 -40.17 7.81
N SER A 9 44.98 -39.18 6.98
CA SER A 9 44.04 -38.09 6.72
C SER A 9 42.99 -38.63 5.78
N TYR A 10 41.74 -38.70 6.24
CA TYR A 10 40.60 -39.01 5.36
C TYR A 10 40.31 -37.77 4.53
N GLY A 11 40.36 -37.89 3.20
CA GLY A 11 39.99 -36.82 2.28
C GLY A 11 38.47 -36.78 2.09
N PHE A 12 37.93 -35.59 1.82
CA PHE A 12 36.53 -35.42 1.44
C PHE A 12 36.24 -36.14 0.11
N THR A 13 35.14 -36.88 0.05
CA THR A 13 34.64 -37.46 -1.20
C THR A 13 33.93 -36.39 -2.04
N ILE A 14 33.96 -36.56 -3.37
CA ILE A 14 33.24 -35.68 -4.30
C ILE A 14 31.73 -35.70 -3.99
N VAL A 15 31.19 -36.85 -3.57
CA VAL A 15 29.77 -36.99 -3.22
C VAL A 15 29.41 -36.15 -2.00
N GLU A 16 30.26 -36.14 -0.95
CA GLU A 16 30.03 -35.31 0.24
C GLU A 16 30.06 -33.82 -0.12
N LEU A 17 30.99 -33.38 -0.96
CA LEU A 17 31.05 -32.00 -1.44
C LEU A 17 29.81 -31.64 -2.27
N LEU A 18 29.35 -32.55 -3.14
CA LEU A 18 28.18 -32.36 -4.00
C LEU A 18 26.91 -32.19 -3.17
N VAL A 19 26.71 -33.02 -2.15
CA VAL A 19 25.54 -32.90 -1.27
C VAL A 19 25.56 -31.57 -0.53
N VAL A 20 26.72 -31.11 -0.07
CA VAL A 20 26.84 -29.81 0.63
C VAL A 20 26.44 -28.64 -0.26
N ILE A 21 26.92 -28.58 -1.51
CA ILE A 21 26.56 -27.48 -2.42
C ILE A 21 25.07 -27.48 -2.78
N VAL A 22 24.46 -28.67 -2.93
CA VAL A 22 23.02 -28.80 -3.20
C VAL A 22 22.21 -28.31 -2.00
N VAL A 23 22.60 -28.68 -0.78
CA VAL A 23 21.93 -28.22 0.44
C VAL A 23 22.04 -26.70 0.60
N ILE A 24 23.22 -26.11 0.36
CA ILE A 24 23.41 -24.65 0.42
C ILE A 24 22.54 -23.94 -0.63
N ALA A 25 22.45 -24.48 -1.85
CA ALA A 25 21.63 -23.89 -2.93
C ALA A 25 20.13 -23.89 -2.57
N ILE A 26 19.61 -24.98 -2.01
CA ILE A 26 18.20 -25.08 -1.58
C ILE A 26 17.92 -24.10 -0.42
N LEU A 27 18.80 -24.05 0.58
CA LEU A 27 18.65 -23.13 1.72
C LEU A 27 18.73 -21.67 1.29
N ALA A 28 19.62 -21.32 0.37
CA ALA A 28 19.73 -19.97 -0.17
C ALA A 28 18.44 -19.55 -0.92
N ALA A 29 17.86 -20.43 -1.72
CA ALA A 29 16.62 -20.13 -2.44
C ALA A 29 15.43 -19.85 -1.48
N ILE A 30 15.26 -20.68 -0.44
CA ILE A 30 14.18 -20.50 0.56
C ILE A 30 14.39 -19.21 1.39
N THR A 31 15.63 -18.91 1.77
CA THR A 31 15.94 -17.70 2.54
C THR A 31 15.72 -16.41 1.74
N ILE A 32 16.03 -16.37 0.44
CA ILE A 32 15.80 -15.18 -0.40
C ILE A 32 14.31 -14.82 -0.48
N SER A 33 13.45 -15.81 -0.73
CA SER A 33 12.00 -15.58 -0.87
C SER A 33 11.34 -15.10 0.43
N THR A 34 11.73 -15.69 1.57
CA THR A 34 11.22 -15.29 2.89
C THR A 34 11.77 -13.95 3.36
N TYR A 35 13.03 -13.64 3.05
CA TYR A 35 13.67 -12.38 3.42
C TYR A 35 12.98 -11.17 2.79
N SER A 36 12.50 -11.27 1.55
CA SER A 36 11.75 -10.19 0.89
C SER A 36 10.46 -9.82 1.65
N GLY A 37 9.67 -10.82 2.05
CA GLY A 37 8.42 -10.59 2.80
C GLY A 37 8.66 -10.05 4.21
N VAL A 38 9.66 -10.57 4.93
CA VAL A 38 10.02 -10.08 6.27
C VAL A 38 10.54 -8.64 6.22
N SER A 39 11.38 -8.33 5.23
CA SER A 39 11.93 -6.98 5.05
C SER A 39 10.86 -5.95 4.74
N GLN A 40 9.83 -6.31 3.95
CA GLN A 40 8.68 -5.43 3.70
C GLN A 40 7.86 -5.18 4.98
N LYS A 41 7.57 -6.21 5.76
CA LYS A 41 6.85 -6.05 7.05
C LYS A 41 7.64 -5.20 8.04
N ALA A 42 8.95 -5.38 8.13
CA ALA A 42 9.82 -4.57 8.96
C ALA A 42 9.85 -3.10 8.49
N THR A 43 9.91 -2.88 7.17
CA THR A 43 9.83 -1.54 6.58
C THR A 43 8.51 -0.86 6.92
N ALA A 44 7.38 -1.54 6.74
CA ALA A 44 6.05 -1.04 7.10
C ALA A 44 5.96 -0.70 8.59
N ALA A 45 6.38 -1.59 9.49
CA ALA A 45 6.36 -1.34 10.93
C ALA A 45 7.23 -0.14 11.33
N SER A 46 8.40 0.02 10.71
CA SER A 46 9.30 1.18 10.89
C SER A 46 8.60 2.48 10.50
N LEU A 47 7.97 2.52 9.33
CA LEU A 47 7.26 3.70 8.83
C LEU A 47 6.03 4.06 9.68
N VAL A 48 5.26 3.06 10.10
CA VAL A 48 4.11 3.23 11.01
C VAL A 48 4.57 3.83 12.34
N SER A 49 5.66 3.32 12.92
CA SER A 49 6.23 3.84 14.16
C SER A 49 6.70 5.29 14.02
N ASP A 50 7.45 5.61 12.96
CA ASP A 50 7.94 6.95 12.68
C ASP A 50 6.77 7.96 12.55
N LEU A 51 5.73 7.60 11.79
CA LEU A 51 4.55 8.45 11.61
C LEU A 51 3.76 8.66 12.90
N ASN A 52 3.67 7.66 13.77
CA ASN A 52 3.04 7.80 15.09
C ASN A 52 3.83 8.73 16.01
N ASN A 53 5.16 8.62 16.01
CA ASN A 53 6.02 9.52 16.76
C ASN A 53 5.94 10.96 16.24
N ALA A 54 5.94 11.14 14.91
CA ALA A 54 5.76 12.44 14.27
C ALA A 54 4.40 13.07 14.66
N SER A 55 3.32 12.28 14.56
CA SER A 55 1.97 12.71 14.92
C SER A 55 1.87 13.20 16.36
N LYS A 56 2.52 12.51 17.30
CA LYS A 56 2.54 12.91 18.71
C LYS A 56 3.18 14.29 18.90
N LEU A 57 4.31 14.55 18.25
CA LEU A 57 5.00 15.84 18.33
C LEU A 57 4.17 16.96 17.70
N LEU A 58 3.61 16.72 16.51
CA LEU A 58 2.74 17.69 15.83
C LEU A 58 1.50 18.04 16.65
N SER A 59 0.90 17.05 17.32
CA SER A 59 -0.24 17.29 18.21
C SER A 59 0.14 18.08 19.46
N LEU A 60 1.36 17.92 19.99
CA LEU A 60 1.85 18.76 21.09
C LEU A 60 2.04 20.21 20.65
N ASP A 61 2.60 20.44 19.46
CA ASP A 61 2.76 21.79 18.91
C ASP A 61 1.40 22.48 18.67
N GLN A 62 0.41 21.74 18.16
CA GLN A 62 -0.98 22.21 18.00
C GLN A 62 -1.60 22.63 19.35
N VAL A 63 -1.38 21.85 20.41
CA VAL A 63 -1.89 22.18 21.75
C VAL A 63 -1.18 23.41 22.34
N ALA A 64 0.13 23.55 22.09
CA ALA A 64 0.93 24.64 22.63
C ALA A 64 0.69 25.99 21.91
N SER A 65 0.49 25.96 20.60
CA SER A 65 0.44 27.17 19.75
C SER A 65 -0.92 27.44 19.11
N GLY A 66 -1.86 26.49 19.21
CA GLY A 66 -3.18 26.57 18.57
C GLY A 66 -3.17 26.22 17.07
N THR A 67 -2.01 25.93 16.48
CA THR A 67 -1.85 25.57 15.06
C THR A 67 -0.74 24.55 14.85
N TYR A 68 -0.80 23.78 13.77
CA TYR A 68 0.26 22.86 13.41
C TYR A 68 1.44 23.68 12.88
N PRO A 69 2.70 23.25 13.13
CA PRO A 69 3.87 23.97 12.65
C PRO A 69 3.83 24.04 11.11
N ALA A 70 4.27 25.15 10.52
CA ALA A 70 4.20 25.35 9.07
C ALA A 70 5.18 24.42 8.33
N THR A 71 6.29 24.09 8.99
CA THR A 71 7.30 23.16 8.48
C THR A 71 7.64 22.08 9.51
N LEU A 72 8.14 20.93 9.04
CA LEU A 72 8.62 19.88 9.93
C LEU A 72 9.86 20.27 10.73
N ALA A 73 10.58 21.32 10.33
CA ALA A 73 11.74 21.83 11.07
C ALA A 73 11.33 22.66 12.29
N GLU A 74 10.22 23.40 12.20
CA GLU A 74 9.64 24.17 13.29
C GLU A 74 8.99 23.30 14.37
N ALA A 75 8.61 22.08 14.02
CA ALA A 75 8.00 21.13 14.93
C ALA A 75 8.89 20.86 16.16
N ASN A 76 8.28 20.43 17.26
CA ASN A 76 8.96 20.07 18.50
C ASN A 76 9.83 21.22 19.04
N GLY A 77 9.28 22.44 19.03
CA GLY A 77 9.99 23.65 19.45
C GLY A 77 11.23 23.97 18.62
N GLY A 78 11.16 23.80 17.30
CA GLY A 78 12.25 24.10 16.36
C GLY A 78 13.36 23.04 16.28
N LYS A 79 13.15 21.86 16.89
CA LYS A 79 14.10 20.74 16.82
C LYS A 79 13.83 19.80 15.64
N GLY A 80 12.69 19.99 15.00
CA GLY A 80 12.12 19.15 13.98
C GLY A 80 11.76 17.74 14.44
N ILE A 81 11.33 16.94 13.47
CA ILE A 81 10.93 15.54 13.67
C ILE A 81 12.03 14.63 13.13
N LYS A 82 12.55 13.76 14.00
CA LYS A 82 13.54 12.76 13.61
C LYS A 82 12.85 11.56 12.94
N ALA A 83 13.46 11.08 11.86
CA ALA A 83 13.08 9.84 11.19
C ALA A 83 14.03 8.71 11.60
N SER A 84 13.56 7.46 11.57
CA SER A 84 14.46 6.30 11.75
C SER A 84 15.42 6.16 10.57
N SER A 85 16.48 5.35 10.74
CA SER A 85 17.49 5.15 9.69
C SER A 85 16.86 4.65 8.38
N GLY A 86 17.18 5.33 7.28
CA GLY A 86 16.65 5.04 5.94
C GLY A 86 15.21 5.53 5.71
N THR A 87 14.58 6.17 6.69
CA THR A 87 13.28 6.84 6.52
C THR A 87 13.49 8.32 6.19
N THR A 88 12.74 8.84 5.24
CA THR A 88 12.62 10.28 4.97
C THR A 88 11.18 10.75 5.14
N TYR A 89 10.98 11.99 5.56
CA TYR A 89 9.67 12.64 5.47
C TYR A 89 9.61 13.47 4.20
N ASP A 90 8.91 12.98 3.18
CA ASP A 90 8.96 13.57 1.85
C ASP A 90 7.96 14.72 1.68
N ASN A 91 6.79 14.61 2.31
CA ASN A 91 5.68 15.54 2.14
C ASN A 91 4.99 15.84 3.47
N TYR A 92 4.77 17.12 3.75
CA TYR A 92 4.03 17.60 4.91
C TYR A 92 3.12 18.78 4.53
N PHE A 93 1.83 18.63 4.80
CA PHE A 93 0.79 19.61 4.45
C PHE A 93 -0.02 19.97 5.70
N PRO A 94 0.38 20.99 6.47
CA PRO A 94 -0.39 21.49 7.58
C PRO A 94 -1.55 22.40 7.12
N THR A 95 -2.58 22.42 7.94
CA THR A 95 -3.71 23.35 7.93
C THR A 95 -3.92 23.84 9.37
N SER A 96 -4.80 24.82 9.59
CA SER A 96 -5.09 25.30 10.95
C SER A 96 -5.64 24.21 11.89
N THR A 97 -6.37 23.23 11.35
CA THR A 97 -7.10 22.20 12.12
C THR A 97 -6.64 20.77 11.84
N GLY A 98 -5.63 20.57 10.99
CA GLY A 98 -5.19 19.24 10.61
C GLY A 98 -3.89 19.25 9.82
N TYR A 99 -3.37 18.07 9.53
CA TYR A 99 -2.21 17.92 8.66
C TYR A 99 -2.25 16.59 7.92
N CYS A 100 -1.40 16.45 6.92
CA CYS A 100 -0.96 15.15 6.42
C CYS A 100 0.58 15.13 6.32
N ILE A 101 1.20 14.06 6.83
CA ILE A 101 2.64 13.78 6.67
C ILE A 101 2.90 12.42 6.00
N THR A 102 3.87 12.36 5.09
CA THR A 102 4.33 11.14 4.39
C THR A 102 5.72 10.75 4.87
N ALA A 103 5.93 9.46 5.09
CA ALA A 103 7.22 8.85 5.39
C ALA A 103 7.55 7.78 4.34
N THR A 104 8.80 7.72 3.92
CA THR A 104 9.26 6.83 2.85
C THR A 104 10.50 6.07 3.26
N LYS A 105 10.55 4.77 2.93
CA LYS A 105 11.69 3.88 3.16
C LYS A 105 11.69 2.76 2.14
N ASN A 106 12.83 2.50 1.48
CA ASN A 106 12.95 1.45 0.46
C ASN A 106 11.83 1.48 -0.60
N SER A 107 11.50 2.68 -1.10
CA SER A 107 10.38 2.93 -2.05
C SER A 107 8.98 2.60 -1.53
N SER A 108 8.83 2.27 -0.24
CA SER A 108 7.54 2.13 0.42
C SER A 108 7.16 3.47 1.03
N HIS A 109 5.93 3.92 0.73
CA HIS A 109 5.39 5.19 1.21
C HIS A 109 4.25 4.93 2.18
N TYR A 110 4.26 5.60 3.33
CA TYR A 110 3.15 5.60 4.28
C TYR A 110 2.81 7.05 4.65
N ARG A 111 1.54 7.29 4.97
CA ARG A 111 1.04 8.59 5.37
C ARG A 111 0.24 8.53 6.65
N LYS A 112 0.20 9.65 7.37
CA LYS A 112 -0.69 9.86 8.52
C LYS A 112 -1.31 11.26 8.47
N THR A 113 -2.58 11.32 8.88
CA THR A 113 -3.29 12.58 9.17
C THR A 113 -3.47 12.74 10.67
N ASN A 114 -3.88 13.92 11.14
CA ASN A 114 -4.11 14.17 12.57
C ASN A 114 -5.12 13.20 13.22
N ASN A 115 -6.08 12.69 12.43
CA ASN A 115 -7.19 11.87 12.94
C ASN A 115 -7.15 10.42 12.43
N GLY A 116 -6.09 10.00 11.73
CA GLY A 116 -6.02 8.68 11.09
C GLY A 116 -4.79 7.89 11.48
N GLU A 117 -4.90 6.56 11.41
CA GLU A 117 -3.75 5.67 11.58
C GLU A 117 -2.79 5.73 10.39
N PRO A 118 -1.48 5.47 10.58
CA PRO A 118 -0.54 5.35 9.49
C PRO A 118 -0.97 4.26 8.51
N ARG A 119 -0.96 4.57 7.22
CA ARG A 119 -1.34 3.63 6.15
C ARG A 119 -0.50 3.85 4.91
N MET A 120 -0.43 2.83 4.06
CA MET A 120 0.32 2.90 2.81
C MET A 120 -0.21 4.02 1.90
N GLY A 121 0.70 4.71 1.22
CA GLY A 121 0.45 5.81 0.31
C GLY A 121 1.05 7.13 0.78
N GLU A 122 0.82 8.18 0.00
CA GLU A 122 1.36 9.52 0.25
C GLU A 122 0.26 10.52 0.58
N CYS A 123 0.63 11.55 1.31
CA CYS A 123 -0.23 12.69 1.58
C CYS A 123 -0.68 13.35 0.31
N SER A 124 -1.95 13.73 0.30
CA SER A 124 -2.58 14.21 -0.92
C SER A 124 -3.78 15.11 -0.67
N GLY A 125 -3.63 16.35 -1.15
CA GLY A 125 -4.67 17.05 -1.92
C GLY A 125 -4.63 16.61 -3.39
N THR A 126 -4.81 17.56 -4.33
CA THR A 126 -4.79 17.41 -5.82
C THR A 126 -3.66 16.58 -6.45
N GLU A 127 -2.70 16.07 -5.67
CA GLU A 127 -1.50 15.36 -6.16
C GLU A 127 -1.56 13.82 -6.08
N ARG A 128 -2.37 13.19 -5.22
CA ARG A 128 -2.66 11.73 -5.37
C ARG A 128 -3.38 11.46 -6.67
N ASP A 129 -4.19 12.41 -7.09
CA ASP A 129 -4.86 12.40 -8.39
C ASP A 129 -3.86 12.54 -9.55
N LYS A 130 -2.64 13.06 -9.34
CA LYS A 130 -1.63 13.19 -10.41
C LYS A 130 -0.95 11.86 -10.72
N LEU A 131 -0.75 11.01 -9.70
CA LEU A 131 -0.12 9.68 -9.85
C LEU A 131 -1.12 8.53 -9.93
N SER A 132 -2.35 8.74 -9.45
CA SER A 132 -3.43 7.77 -9.52
C SER A 132 -4.41 8.15 -10.62
N VAL A 133 -4.78 7.16 -11.43
CA VAL A 133 -5.95 7.27 -12.31
C VAL A 133 -7.22 7.52 -11.47
N ILE A 134 -7.25 7.03 -10.22
CA ILE A 134 -8.36 7.20 -9.29
C ILE A 134 -8.26 8.55 -8.58
N LYS A 135 -9.29 9.38 -8.75
CA LYS A 135 -9.40 10.70 -8.13
C LYS A 135 -10.03 10.61 -6.74
N TRP A 136 -9.32 10.12 -5.73
CA TRP A 136 -10.01 9.81 -4.48
C TRP A 136 -10.46 11.02 -3.64
N ASN A 137 -10.20 12.26 -4.08
CA ASN A 137 -10.71 13.45 -3.39
C ASN A 137 -12.20 13.66 -3.67
N THR A 138 -12.71 13.03 -4.74
CA THR A 138 -14.12 13.10 -5.13
C THR A 138 -14.95 12.05 -4.39
N TRP A 139 -14.29 10.99 -3.89
CA TRP A 139 -14.91 9.91 -3.11
C TRP A 139 -15.37 10.45 -1.76
N THR A 140 -16.65 10.80 -1.69
CA THR A 140 -17.36 11.33 -0.53
C THR A 140 -18.48 10.37 -0.14
N LEU A 141 -18.92 10.43 1.13
CA LEU A 141 -20.02 9.59 1.62
C LEU A 141 -21.33 9.95 0.91
N GLY A 142 -22.14 8.93 0.63
CA GLY A 142 -23.46 9.10 0.03
C GLY A 142 -23.77 8.07 -1.07
N THR A 143 -24.90 8.25 -1.75
CA THR A 143 -25.40 7.35 -2.80
C THR A 143 -25.21 7.94 -4.20
N GLY A 144 -25.27 7.11 -5.23
CA GLY A 144 -25.13 7.56 -6.61
C GLY A 144 -23.69 7.80 -7.06
N ASN A 145 -23.56 8.47 -8.21
CA ASN A 145 -22.29 8.65 -8.91
C ASN A 145 -21.24 9.41 -8.08
N VAL A 146 -19.98 9.20 -8.42
CA VAL A 146 -18.86 10.06 -8.02
C VAL A 146 -18.10 10.47 -9.27
N THR A 147 -17.43 11.62 -9.25
CA THR A 147 -16.63 12.05 -10.41
C THR A 147 -15.63 10.95 -10.81
N GLY A 148 -15.73 10.52 -12.07
CA GLY A 148 -14.91 9.45 -12.66
C GLY A 148 -15.45 8.03 -12.43
N TYR A 149 -16.54 7.85 -11.68
CA TYR A 149 -17.16 6.54 -11.45
C TYR A 149 -18.69 6.64 -11.42
N SER A 150 -19.35 6.03 -12.40
CA SER A 150 -20.81 5.91 -12.42
C SER A 150 -21.26 4.67 -11.67
N VAL A 151 -22.42 4.74 -11.02
CA VAL A 151 -23.09 3.56 -10.46
C VAL A 151 -23.46 2.62 -11.59
N ASN A 152 -23.31 1.33 -11.34
CA ASN A 152 -23.85 0.27 -12.19
C ASN A 152 -24.81 -0.54 -11.32
N GLY A 153 -26.06 -0.69 -11.76
CA GLY A 153 -27.06 -1.39 -10.95
C GLY A 153 -27.55 -0.63 -9.73
N ASP A 154 -28.16 -1.35 -8.80
CA ASP A 154 -28.83 -0.82 -7.61
C ASP A 154 -27.99 -0.93 -6.31
N GLY A 155 -28.57 -0.49 -5.18
CA GLY A 155 -28.02 -0.41 -3.81
C GLY A 155 -26.53 -0.02 -3.68
N ASN A 156 -26.11 0.89 -4.53
CA ASN A 156 -24.78 1.48 -4.51
C ASN A 156 -24.69 2.63 -3.48
N SER A 157 -23.73 2.51 -2.56
CA SER A 157 -23.43 3.55 -1.59
C SER A 157 -21.93 3.67 -1.32
N ARG A 158 -21.52 4.81 -0.77
CA ARG A 158 -20.15 5.06 -0.29
C ARG A 158 -20.23 5.29 1.21
N VAL A 159 -19.66 4.37 1.97
CA VAL A 159 -19.77 4.33 3.44
C VAL A 159 -18.40 4.27 4.09
N ASN A 160 -18.32 4.64 5.37
CA ASN A 160 -17.13 4.38 6.16
C ASN A 160 -17.09 2.90 6.54
N ASP A 161 -16.04 2.19 6.13
CA ASP A 161 -15.84 0.79 6.44
C ASP A 161 -14.35 0.47 6.59
N THR A 162 -14.04 -0.70 7.15
CA THR A 162 -12.68 -1.18 7.35
C THR A 162 -12.08 -1.68 6.03
N ASP A 163 -10.96 -1.09 5.64
CA ASP A 163 -10.18 -1.48 4.48
C ASP A 163 -9.38 -2.79 4.74
N PRO A 164 -8.72 -3.37 3.72
CA PRO A 164 -7.94 -4.61 3.86
C PRO A 164 -6.77 -4.55 4.85
N TRP A 165 -6.39 -3.34 5.31
CA TRP A 165 -5.30 -3.11 6.25
C TRP A 165 -5.81 -2.76 7.65
N GLY A 166 -7.13 -2.81 7.89
CA GLY A 166 -7.73 -2.58 9.19
C GLY A 166 -8.03 -1.12 9.50
N ALA A 167 -7.86 -0.19 8.56
CA ALA A 167 -8.15 1.23 8.75
C ALA A 167 -9.56 1.58 8.23
N THR A 168 -10.23 2.54 8.88
CA THR A 168 -11.51 3.06 8.39
C THR A 168 -11.29 3.99 7.19
N ASN A 169 -11.96 3.70 6.08
CA ASN A 169 -11.93 4.48 4.85
C ASN A 169 -13.30 4.51 4.18
N ILE A 170 -13.45 5.41 3.20
CA ILE A 170 -14.61 5.40 2.31
C ILE A 170 -14.46 4.20 1.38
N VAL A 171 -15.44 3.29 1.46
CA VAL A 171 -15.52 2.06 0.67
C VAL A 171 -16.80 2.11 -0.17
N TRP A 172 -16.72 1.61 -1.40
CA TRP A 172 -17.91 1.36 -2.20
C TRP A 172 -18.63 0.14 -1.63
N ASP A 173 -19.82 0.37 -1.11
CA ASP A 173 -20.66 -0.64 -0.50
C ASP A 173 -21.86 -0.91 -1.40
N VAL A 174 -22.07 -2.20 -1.64
CA VAL A 174 -23.16 -2.71 -2.43
C VAL A 174 -24.06 -3.47 -1.46
N SER A 175 -25.13 -2.81 -1.03
CA SER A 175 -26.08 -3.34 -0.06
C SER A 175 -27.50 -2.85 -0.35
N ASN A 176 -28.48 -3.68 0.00
CA ASN A 176 -29.90 -3.46 -0.27
C ASN A 176 -30.27 -3.57 -1.76
N GLN A 177 -29.79 -4.62 -2.40
CA GLN A 177 -30.19 -4.97 -3.77
C GLN A 177 -31.63 -5.45 -3.75
N ASP A 178 -32.32 -5.23 -4.86
CA ASP A 178 -33.63 -5.78 -5.08
C ASP A 178 -33.57 -7.30 -5.31
N VAL A 179 -34.68 -7.90 -5.73
CA VAL A 179 -34.79 -9.36 -5.95
C VAL A 179 -34.86 -9.72 -7.44
N ALA A 180 -34.65 -8.73 -8.32
CA ALA A 180 -34.62 -8.94 -9.75
C ALA A 180 -33.33 -9.67 -10.15
N SER A 181 -33.36 -10.29 -11.33
CA SER A 181 -32.17 -10.92 -11.90
C SER A 181 -31.52 -9.97 -12.89
N ASP A 182 -31.02 -8.84 -12.38
CA ASP A 182 -30.37 -7.81 -13.17
C ASP A 182 -29.03 -7.37 -12.53
N ALA A 183 -28.64 -6.10 -12.70
CA ALA A 183 -27.36 -5.62 -12.23
C ALA A 183 -27.45 -5.26 -10.74
N ASP A 184 -26.94 -6.14 -9.89
CA ASP A 184 -26.87 -5.99 -8.44
C ASP A 184 -25.65 -5.17 -7.99
N GLY A 185 -25.50 -3.96 -8.52
CA GLY A 185 -24.56 -2.97 -8.00
C GLY A 185 -23.14 -3.03 -8.59
N GLY A 186 -22.32 -2.05 -8.19
CA GLY A 186 -20.97 -1.84 -8.69
C GLY A 186 -20.76 -0.44 -9.25
N PHE A 187 -19.60 -0.24 -9.87
CA PHE A 187 -19.23 1.02 -10.49
C PHE A 187 -18.49 0.80 -11.81
N ASP A 188 -18.67 1.74 -12.73
CA ASP A 188 -17.90 1.82 -13.97
C ASP A 188 -16.96 3.03 -13.90
N GLY A 189 -15.67 2.80 -14.13
CA GLY A 189 -14.67 3.85 -14.18
C GLY A 189 -14.66 4.60 -15.51
N SER A 190 -14.38 5.90 -15.49
CA SER A 190 -14.17 6.71 -16.70
C SER A 190 -12.96 6.21 -17.49
N THR A 191 -13.04 6.29 -18.81
CA THR A 191 -11.92 6.01 -19.70
C THR A 191 -10.86 7.10 -19.61
N PHE A 192 -9.60 6.73 -19.85
CA PHE A 192 -8.48 7.65 -19.97
C PHE A 192 -7.50 7.14 -21.02
N SER A 193 -6.73 8.06 -21.61
CA SER A 193 -5.68 7.69 -22.58
C SER A 193 -4.49 7.05 -21.88
N ILE A 194 -4.01 5.92 -22.39
CA ILE A 194 -2.82 5.25 -21.89
C ILE A 194 -1.57 5.99 -22.39
N ASP A 195 -0.64 6.29 -21.47
CA ASP A 195 0.72 6.71 -21.79
C ASP A 195 1.65 5.49 -21.81
N ASN A 196 2.11 5.12 -23.00
CA ASN A 196 2.94 3.93 -23.20
C ASN A 196 4.35 4.04 -22.61
N THR A 197 4.74 5.20 -22.08
CA THR A 197 6.00 5.38 -21.34
C THR A 197 5.88 5.06 -19.85
N LYS A 198 4.66 4.73 -19.39
CA LYS A 198 4.34 4.47 -17.98
C LYS A 198 3.88 3.03 -17.79
N MET A 199 4.02 2.55 -16.55
CA MET A 199 3.39 1.31 -16.11
C MET A 199 2.18 1.62 -15.24
N TYR A 200 1.09 0.93 -15.49
CA TYR A 200 -0.16 1.05 -14.73
C TYR A 200 -0.42 -0.23 -13.96
N ARG A 201 -0.88 -0.08 -12.71
CA ARG A 201 -1.40 -1.18 -11.91
C ARG A 201 -2.76 -0.79 -11.38
N PHE A 202 -3.75 -1.64 -11.68
CA PHE A 202 -5.07 -1.56 -11.07
C PHE A 202 -5.20 -2.68 -10.03
N SER A 203 -5.75 -2.37 -8.87
CA SER A 203 -5.97 -3.33 -7.81
C SER A 203 -7.25 -2.97 -7.08
N THR A 204 -8.13 -3.94 -6.92
CA THR A 204 -9.39 -3.79 -6.18
C THR A 204 -9.43 -4.87 -5.12
N PHE A 205 -9.76 -4.48 -3.90
CA PHE A 205 -10.03 -5.43 -2.82
C PHE A 205 -11.54 -5.51 -2.63
N VAL A 206 -12.05 -6.74 -2.59
CA VAL A 206 -13.47 -7.01 -2.45
C VAL A 206 -13.68 -7.86 -1.23
N ARG A 207 -14.61 -7.43 -0.37
CA ARG A 207 -15.03 -8.20 0.79
C ARG A 207 -16.48 -8.59 0.62
N ARG A 208 -16.72 -9.90 0.47
CA ARG A 208 -18.06 -10.46 0.42
C ARG A 208 -18.65 -10.54 1.84
N LYS A 209 -19.64 -9.70 2.13
CA LYS A 209 -20.33 -9.68 3.44
C LYS A 209 -21.40 -10.77 3.57
N THR A 210 -22.07 -11.11 2.47
CA THR A 210 -23.14 -12.11 2.41
C THR A 210 -22.72 -13.29 1.53
N LEU A 211 -22.84 -14.52 2.06
CA LEU A 211 -22.64 -15.74 1.29
C LEU A 211 -23.93 -16.05 0.51
N GLY A 212 -23.82 -16.13 -0.82
CA GLY A 212 -24.93 -16.38 -1.74
C GLY A 212 -24.44 -16.88 -3.10
N ASP A 213 -25.30 -16.88 -4.12
CA ASP A 213 -25.06 -17.41 -5.47
C ASP A 213 -24.79 -16.36 -6.55
N GLY A 214 -24.75 -15.07 -6.18
CA GLY A 214 -24.39 -13.97 -7.10
C GLY A 214 -22.95 -14.01 -7.64
N ASN A 215 -22.77 -13.45 -8.85
CA ASN A 215 -21.48 -13.33 -9.53
C ASN A 215 -20.85 -11.94 -9.34
N PHE A 216 -19.53 -11.87 -9.31
CA PHE A 216 -18.79 -10.62 -9.27
C PHE A 216 -17.92 -10.48 -10.52
N TYR A 217 -18.03 -9.34 -11.20
CA TYR A 217 -17.25 -9.02 -12.40
C TYR A 217 -16.20 -7.96 -12.07
N LEU A 218 -14.96 -8.20 -12.49
CA LEU A 218 -13.86 -7.25 -12.41
C LEU A 218 -13.06 -7.30 -13.70
N GLY A 219 -12.84 -6.15 -14.31
CA GLY A 219 -12.04 -6.07 -15.52
C GLY A 219 -11.70 -4.63 -15.88
N THR A 220 -10.81 -4.50 -16.85
CA THR A 220 -10.55 -3.24 -17.54
C THR A 220 -11.11 -3.35 -18.95
N HIS A 221 -11.88 -2.36 -19.38
CA HIS A 221 -12.37 -2.29 -20.75
C HIS A 221 -11.45 -1.38 -21.57
N GLY A 222 -10.90 -1.90 -22.67
CA GLY A 222 -10.11 -1.15 -23.64
C GLY A 222 -10.78 -1.19 -25.01
N TYR A 223 -10.78 -0.06 -25.72
CA TYR A 223 -11.16 -0.03 -27.13
C TYR A 223 -10.19 -0.88 -27.98
N PRO A 224 -10.55 -1.32 -29.20
CA PRO A 224 -9.73 -2.22 -30.02
C PRO A 224 -8.27 -1.76 -30.23
N SER A 225 -8.01 -0.46 -30.16
CA SER A 225 -6.67 0.14 -30.27
C SER A 225 -5.81 0.06 -28.99
N ALA A 226 -6.39 -0.36 -27.87
CA ALA A 226 -5.71 -0.52 -26.57
C ALA A 226 -5.29 -1.97 -26.28
N VAL A 227 -5.67 -2.92 -27.14
CA VAL A 227 -5.22 -4.32 -27.07
C VAL A 227 -4.01 -4.46 -27.96
N LEU A 228 -2.83 -4.66 -27.37
CA LEU A 228 -1.67 -5.10 -28.12
C LEU A 228 -1.91 -6.55 -28.54
N ASN A 229 -2.48 -6.76 -29.73
CA ASN A 229 -2.48 -8.07 -30.35
C ASN A 229 -1.03 -8.43 -30.64
N ARG A 230 -0.46 -9.34 -29.83
CA ARG A 230 0.76 -10.06 -30.21
C ARG A 230 0.40 -11.09 -31.28
N SER A 231 0.10 -10.61 -32.47
CA SER A 231 0.40 -11.36 -33.69
C SER A 231 1.76 -10.86 -34.16
N ASP A 232 2.67 -11.83 -34.31
CA ASP A 232 4.04 -11.77 -34.87
C ASP A 232 5.18 -11.78 -33.84
#